data_AF-A0A7X8WMZ6-F1
#
_entry.id   AF-A0A7X8WMZ6-F1
#
_cell.length_a   1.000
_cell.length_b   1.000
_cell.length_c   1.000
_cell.angle_alpha   90.00
_cell.angle_beta   90.00
_cell.angle_gamma   90.00
#
_symmetry.space_group_name_H-M   'P 1'
#
loop_
_entity.id
_entity.type
_entity.pdbx_description
1 polymer ?
#
loop_
_entity_poly.entity_id
_entity_poly.type
_entity_poly.pdbx_seq_one_letter_code
_entity_poly.pdbx_strand_id
1 'polypeptide(L)' 'MEPDHTGALMFLLNKYPDIEIVGSARIVDMLEGFYGVIENVKTVKEGEELSLGENTLKFFMTPMVHWPETMMTYV' A
#
# COMPACT_ATOMS: atom_id res chain seq x y z
N MET A 1 0.65 9.19 3.98
CA MET A 1 1.45 8.61 2.90
C MET A 1 2.69 9.47 2.81
N GLU A 2 3.70 9.11 3.59
CA GLU A 2 4.87 9.96 3.75
C GLU A 2 5.71 9.95 2.45
N PRO A 3 6.07 11.12 1.88
CA PRO A 3 6.74 11.17 0.58
C PRO A 3 8.13 10.53 0.53
N ASP A 4 8.82 10.37 1.64
CA ASP A 4 10.11 9.68 1.73
C ASP A 4 9.98 8.15 1.59
N HIS A 5 8.79 7.59 1.85
CA HIS A 5 8.48 6.17 1.61
C HIS A 5 7.73 5.92 0.28
N THR A 6 7.15 6.97 -0.31
CA THR A 6 6.29 6.86 -1.50
C THR A 6 6.72 7.72 -2.68
N GLY A 7 7.79 8.49 -2.56
CA GLY A 7 8.27 9.41 -3.59
C GLY A 7 8.69 8.75 -4.91
N ALA A 8 9.00 7.45 -4.89
CA ALA A 8 9.32 6.67 -6.09
C ALA A 8 8.09 6.03 -6.75
N LEU A 9 6.88 6.18 -6.19
CA LEU A 9 5.68 5.47 -6.64
C LEU A 9 5.38 5.69 -8.12
N MET A 10 5.35 6.96 -8.57
CA MET A 10 5.05 7.27 -9.98
C MET A 10 6.11 6.70 -10.93
N PHE A 11 7.39 6.69 -10.52
CA PHE A 11 8.43 6.06 -11.32
C PHE A 11 8.21 4.55 -11.46
N LEU A 12 7.83 3.87 -10.38
CA LEU A 12 7.55 2.43 -10.39
C LEU A 12 6.35 2.09 -11.27
N LEU A 13 5.24 2.84 -11.17
CA LEU A 13 4.04 2.62 -11.98
C LEU A 13 4.31 2.86 -13.48
N ASN A 14 5.10 3.87 -13.83
CA ASN A 14 5.49 4.10 -15.23
C ASN A 14 6.37 2.97 -15.78
N LYS A 15 7.24 2.39 -14.94
CA LYS A 15 8.17 1.33 -15.37
C LYS A 15 7.53 -0.06 -15.38
N TYR A 16 6.60 -0.31 -14.46
CA TYR A 16 5.93 -1.59 -14.29
C TYR A 16 4.42 -1.34 -14.20
N PRO A 17 3.72 -1.19 -15.34
CA PRO A 17 2.31 -0.76 -15.35
C PRO A 17 1.35 -1.77 -14.72
N ASP A 18 1.74 -3.04 -14.65
CA ASP A 18 0.91 -4.13 -14.14
C ASP A 18 1.13 -4.43 -12.63
N ILE A 19 1.93 -3.63 -11.92
CA ILE A 19 2.13 -3.84 -10.47
C ILE A 19 0.88 -3.43 -9.69
N GLU A 20 0.58 -4.17 -8.64
CA GLU A 20 -0.52 -3.89 -7.72
C GLU A 20 0.03 -3.22 -6.45
N ILE A 21 -0.55 -2.06 -6.10
CA ILE A 21 -0.29 -1.37 -4.84
C ILE A 21 -1.17 -2.02 -3.77
N VAL A 22 -0.54 -2.59 -2.74
CA VAL A 22 -1.26 -3.23 -1.64
C VAL A 22 -1.20 -2.36 -0.40
N GLY A 23 -2.34 -2.12 0.24
CA GLY A 23 -2.36 -1.54 1.58
C GLY A 23 -3.75 -1.34 2.16
N SER A 24 -3.87 -0.54 3.22
CA SER A 24 -5.15 -0.33 3.91
C SER A 24 -6.16 0.42 3.04
N ALA A 25 -7.46 0.31 3.33
CA ALA A 25 -8.48 1.10 2.63
C ALA A 25 -8.23 2.62 2.70
N ARG A 26 -7.49 3.09 3.71
CA ARG A 26 -7.14 4.50 3.88
C ARG A 26 -6.21 5.03 2.79
N ILE A 27 -5.45 4.16 2.12
CA ILE A 27 -4.50 4.61 1.08
C ILE A 27 -5.22 5.08 -0.18
N VAL A 28 -6.45 4.66 -0.46
CA VAL A 28 -7.16 4.95 -1.73
C VAL A 28 -7.30 6.45 -1.95
N ASP A 29 -7.93 7.16 -1.00
CA ASP A 29 -8.10 8.62 -1.08
C ASP A 29 -6.74 9.36 -1.09
N MET A 30 -5.74 8.79 -0.40
CA MET A 30 -4.42 9.42 -0.29
C MET A 30 -3.59 9.25 -1.58
N LEU A 31 -3.67 8.10 -2.24
CA LEU A 31 -3.04 7.85 -3.53
C LEU A 31 -3.62 8.75 -4.61
N GLU A 32 -4.95 8.91 -4.63
CA GLU A 32 -5.61 9.87 -5.52
C GLU A 32 -5.15 11.31 -5.21
N GLY A 33 -5.17 11.72 -3.94
CA GLY A 33 -4.82 13.09 -3.55
C GLY A 33 -3.34 13.47 -3.76
N PHE A 34 -2.41 12.56 -3.50
CA PHE A 34 -0.97 12.84 -3.61
C PHE A 34 -0.42 12.58 -5.02
N TYR A 35 -0.95 11.56 -5.71
CA TYR A 35 -0.33 11.03 -6.93
C TYR A 35 -1.31 10.86 -8.11
N GLY A 36 -2.61 11.08 -7.91
CA GLY A 36 -3.64 10.86 -8.94
C GLY A 36 -3.82 9.39 -9.30
N VAL A 37 -3.42 8.46 -8.42
CA VAL A 37 -3.48 7.02 -8.67
C VAL A 37 -4.82 6.47 -8.18
N ILE A 38 -5.63 5.93 -9.10
CA ILE A 38 -6.96 5.37 -8.82
C ILE A 38 -7.14 3.91 -9.26
N GLU A 39 -6.14 3.37 -9.97
CA GLU A 39 -6.13 2.01 -10.52
C GLU A 39 -5.04 1.16 -9.86
N ASN A 40 -5.14 -0.16 -10.02
CA ASN A 40 -4.15 -1.13 -9.50
C ASN A 40 -3.90 -1.02 -7.98
N VAL A 41 -4.95 -0.71 -7.22
CA VAL A 41 -4.90 -0.65 -5.76
C VAL A 41 -5.69 -1.80 -5.17
N LYS A 42 -5.02 -2.68 -4.42
CA LYS A 42 -5.63 -3.74 -3.62
C LYS A 42 -5.67 -3.35 -2.16
N THR A 43 -6.87 -3.25 -1.63
CA THR A 43 -7.08 -3.00 -0.20
C THR A 43 -7.02 -4.29 0.59
N VAL A 44 -6.27 -4.30 1.68
CA VAL A 44 -6.22 -5.40 2.66
C VAL A 44 -6.81 -4.97 3.99
N LYS A 45 -7.32 -5.93 4.76
CA LYS A 45 -7.91 -5.75 6.09
C LYS A 45 -6.97 -6.19 7.21
N GLU A 46 -7.37 -5.86 8.44
CA GLU A 46 -6.70 -6.34 9.65
C GLU A 46 -6.57 -7.86 9.66
N GLY A 47 -5.34 -8.35 9.83
CA GLY A 47 -5.01 -9.78 9.89
C GLY A 47 -5.12 -10.53 8.56
N GLU A 48 -5.39 -9.84 7.45
CA GLU A 48 -5.47 -10.45 6.12
C GLU A 48 -4.09 -10.94 5.67
N GLU A 49 -4.10 -12.01 4.87
CA GLU A 49 -2.89 -12.68 4.39
C GLU A 49 -2.81 -12.65 2.85
N LEU A 50 -1.60 -12.44 2.34
CA LEU A 50 -1.28 -12.50 0.91
C LEU A 50 -0.11 -13.47 0.69
N SER A 51 -0.39 -14.59 0.03
CA SER A 51 0.64 -15.54 -0.37
C SER A 51 1.43 -15.01 -1.57
N LEU A 52 2.76 -15.08 -1.47
CA LEU A 52 3.71 -14.80 -2.55
C LEU A 52 4.33 -16.10 -3.11
N GLY A 53 3.70 -17.26 -2.84
CA GLY A 53 4.28 -18.58 -3.06
C GLY A 53 4.91 -19.14 -1.79
N GLU A 54 6.22 -18.96 -1.61
CA GLU A 54 6.96 -19.51 -0.45
C GLU A 54 6.71 -18.74 0.86
N ASN A 55 6.47 -17.43 0.76
CA ASN A 55 6.22 -16.57 1.91
C ASN A 55 4.76 -16.10 1.91
N THR A 56 4.22 -15.83 3.10
CA THR A 56 2.89 -15.25 3.28
C THR A 56 3.03 -13.95 4.05
N LEU A 57 2.59 -12.85 3.44
CA LEU A 57 2.50 -11.56 4.11
C LEU A 57 1.25 -11.52 4.97
N LYS A 58 1.36 -11.04 6.20
CA LYS A 58 0.21 -10.74 7.08
C LYS A 58 0.20 -9.27 7.46
N PHE A 59 -0.97 -8.63 7.33
CA PHE A 59 -1.10 -7.18 7.47
C PHE A 59 -1.78 -6.79 8.77
N PHE A 60 -1.27 -5.78 9.46
CA PHE A 60 -1.82 -5.22 10.70
C PHE A 60 -1.94 -3.71 10.60
N MET A 61 -3.12 -3.16 10.81
CA MET A 61 -3.39 -1.74 10.70
C MET A 61 -2.91 -1.03 11.96
N THR A 62 -2.05 -0.04 11.80
CA THR A 62 -1.50 0.77 12.91
C THR A 62 -1.74 2.25 12.63
N PRO A 63 -3.01 2.68 12.48
CA PRO A 63 -3.33 4.05 12.12
C PRO A 63 -2.80 5.01 13.19
N MET A 64 -2.31 6.17 12.73
CA MET A 64 -1.69 7.21 13.56
C MET A 64 -0.37 6.77 14.23
N VAL A 65 0.29 5.73 13.72
CA VAL A 65 1.66 5.33 14.12
C VAL A 65 2.60 5.45 12.92
N HIS A 66 2.90 6.64 12.39
CA HIS A 66 2.45 7.98 12.82
C HIS A 66 1.50 8.66 11.82
N TRP A 67 1.16 8.00 10.71
CA TRP A 67 0.21 8.52 9.71
C TRP A 67 -1.13 7.77 9.72
N PRO A 68 -2.22 8.36 9.20
CA PRO A 68 -3.55 7.74 9.20
C PRO A 68 -3.60 6.37 8.50
N GLU A 69 -2.78 6.17 7.47
CA GLU A 69 -2.78 4.95 6.66
C GLU A 69 -1.77 3.89 7.09
N THR A 70 -0.92 4.18 8.08
CA THR A 70 0.19 3.30 8.46
C THR A 70 -0.32 1.91 8.82
N MET A 71 0.35 0.90 8.27
CA MET A 71 0.15 -0.52 8.54
C MET A 71 1.50 -1.23 8.62
N MET A 72 1.52 -2.35 9.33
CA MET A 72 2.65 -3.25 9.46
C MET A 72 2.44 -4.47 8.57
N THR A 73 3.55 -5.03 8.07
CA THR A 73 3.56 -6.29 7.32
C THR A 73 4.49 -7.26 8.02
N TYR A 74 4.00 -8.45 8.34
CA TYR A 74 4.76 -9.57 8.88
C TYR A 74 4.97 -10.64 7.79
N VAL A 75 6.12 -11.29 7.79
CA VAL A 75 6.52 -12.35 6.85
C VAL A 75 6.74 -13.65 7.61
#